data_AF-A0A7C5IEL2-F1
#
_entry.id   AF-A0A7C5IEL2-F1
#
_cell.length_a   1.000
_cell.length_b   1.000
_cell.length_c   1.000
_cell.angle_alpha   90.00
_cell.angle_beta   90.00
_cell.angle_gamma   90.00
#
_symmetry.space_group_name_H-M   'P 1'
#
loop_
_entity.id
_entity.type
_entity.pdbx_description
1 polymer ?
#
loop_
_entity_poly.entity_id
_entity_poly.type
_entity_poly.pdbx_seq_one_letter_code
_entity_poly.pdbx_strand_id
1 'polypeptide(L)'
;MVCNREDSMRRSEIDSESKDRVVETFYLETQDDLYFAVKGQEHPPERWIGVLRYTPDPQSGDRIKQGRAYRRLYRFREQEKWMGSAYLQYRSFDPVFNTTLQSVPRRLVRRIYDPRLRLQEIAGAGVRSSIEEDALAFARLLQKESGRRTPH
;
A
#
# COMPACT_ATOMS: atom_id res chain seq x y z
N MET A 1 -13.83 -17.27 22.69
CA MET A 1 -13.24 -16.52 21.55
C MET A 1 -14.25 -16.56 20.42
N VAL A 2 -15.22 -15.64 20.41
CA VAL A 2 -16.29 -15.60 19.41
C VAL A 2 -15.96 -14.43 18.50
N CYS A 3 -15.37 -14.70 17.33
CA CYS A 3 -15.30 -13.70 16.27
C CYS A 3 -16.73 -13.52 15.76
N ASN A 4 -17.37 -12.39 16.12
CA ASN A 4 -18.73 -12.08 15.71
C ASN A 4 -18.81 -11.97 14.18
N ARG A 5 -19.80 -12.63 13.56
CA ARG A 5 -20.07 -12.59 12.11
C ARG A 5 -20.25 -11.16 11.59
N GLU A 6 -20.73 -10.23 12.41
CA GLU A 6 -20.90 -8.81 12.08
C GLU A 6 -19.58 -8.07 11.87
N ASP A 7 -18.53 -8.39 12.64
CA ASP A 7 -17.18 -7.82 12.48
C ASP A 7 -16.49 -8.31 11.21
N SER A 8 -16.77 -9.57 10.82
CA SER A 8 -16.31 -10.14 9.56
C SER A 8 -17.01 -9.52 8.34
N MET A 9 -18.29 -9.18 8.47
CA MET A 9 -19.10 -8.59 7.39
C MET A 9 -18.73 -7.12 7.16
N ARG A 10 -18.56 -6.34 8.24
CA ARG A 10 -18.06 -4.95 8.15
C ARG A 10 -16.65 -4.86 7.57
N ARG A 11 -15.75 -5.78 7.94
CA ARG A 11 -14.41 -5.86 7.33
C ARG A 11 -14.47 -6.14 5.83
N SER A 12 -15.37 -7.03 5.37
CA SER A 12 -15.53 -7.30 3.95
C SER A 12 -16.15 -6.14 3.16
N GLU A 13 -17.06 -5.38 3.77
CA GLU A 13 -17.65 -4.18 3.15
C GLU A 13 -16.62 -3.04 3.06
N ILE A 14 -15.86 -2.79 4.13
CA ILE A 14 -14.76 -1.82 4.14
C ILE A 14 -13.64 -2.19 3.15
N ASP A 15 -13.29 -3.48 3.02
CA ASP A 15 -12.33 -3.97 2.02
C ASP A 15 -12.85 -3.81 0.58
N SER A 16 -14.17 -3.91 0.36
CA SER A 16 -14.79 -3.69 -0.95
C SER A 16 -14.85 -2.21 -1.33
N GLU A 17 -15.18 -1.33 -0.38
CA GLU A 17 -15.24 0.13 -0.58
C GLU A 17 -13.83 0.76 -0.69
N SER A 18 -12.83 0.17 -0.01
CA SER A 18 -11.42 0.61 -0.12
C SER A 18 -10.79 0.27 -1.47
N LYS A 19 -11.30 -0.74 -2.19
CA LYS A 19 -10.80 -1.11 -3.52
C LYS A 19 -11.13 -0.08 -4.59
N ASP A 20 -12.24 0.63 -4.47
CA ASP A 20 -12.66 1.63 -5.47
C ASP A 20 -12.04 3.02 -5.26
N ARG A 21 -11.41 3.27 -4.11
CA ARG A 21 -10.72 4.55 -3.82
C ARG A 21 -9.25 4.36 -3.45
N VAL A 22 -8.55 3.56 -4.24
CA VAL A 22 -7.09 3.55 -4.21
C VAL A 22 -6.59 4.89 -4.73
N VAL A 23 -5.88 5.63 -3.88
CA VAL A 23 -5.35 6.96 -4.19
C VAL A 23 -3.83 6.98 -4.03
N GLU A 24 -3.19 8.06 -4.51
CA GLU A 24 -1.77 8.28 -4.28
C GLU A 24 -1.42 8.15 -2.78
N THR A 25 -0.20 7.68 -2.50
CA THR A 25 0.36 7.34 -1.17
C THR A 25 -0.01 5.95 -0.65
N PHE A 26 -0.97 5.26 -1.26
CA PHE A 26 -1.29 3.88 -0.91
C PHE A 26 -0.18 2.94 -1.38
N TYR A 27 -0.12 1.77 -0.77
CA TYR A 27 0.73 0.67 -1.23
C TYR A 27 -0.09 -0.53 -1.67
N LEU A 28 0.38 -1.22 -2.70
CA LEU A 28 -0.19 -2.47 -3.21
C LEU A 28 0.81 -3.59 -2.95
N GLU A 29 0.38 -4.66 -2.31
CA GLU A 29 1.10 -5.94 -2.28
C GLU A 29 0.52 -6.87 -3.33
N THR A 30 1.39 -7.42 -4.17
CA THR A 30 0.99 -8.32 -5.25
C THR A 30 1.07 -9.79 -4.83
N GLN A 31 0.47 -10.66 -5.63
CA GLN A 31 0.60 -12.11 -5.48
C GLN A 31 2.05 -12.60 -5.68
N ASP A 32 2.90 -11.82 -6.34
CA ASP A 32 4.32 -12.09 -6.55
C ASP A 32 5.21 -11.52 -5.42
N ASP A 33 4.62 -11.13 -4.29
CA ASP A 33 5.31 -10.55 -3.13
C ASP A 33 6.03 -9.22 -3.44
N LEU A 34 5.51 -8.44 -4.39
CA LEU A 34 6.03 -7.12 -4.73
C LEU A 34 5.21 -6.03 -4.07
N TYR A 35 5.86 -4.91 -3.74
CA TYR A 35 5.17 -3.75 -3.17
C TYR A 35 5.32 -2.54 -4.07
N PHE A 36 4.18 -2.02 -4.53
CA PHE A 36 4.09 -0.84 -5.38
C PHE A 36 3.53 0.33 -4.59
N ALA A 37 4.14 1.50 -4.73
CA ALA A 37 3.54 2.76 -4.26
C ALA A 37 2.64 3.31 -5.37
N VAL A 38 1.37 3.54 -5.06
CA VAL A 38 0.38 4.07 -6.01
C VAL A 38 0.76 5.49 -6.44
N LYS A 39 0.62 5.77 -7.73
CA LYS A 39 0.95 7.07 -8.34
C LYS A 39 -0.14 7.55 -9.26
N GLY A 40 -0.44 8.85 -9.18
CA GLY A 40 -1.54 9.47 -9.91
C GLY A 40 -2.86 9.39 -9.16
N GLN A 41 -3.84 10.15 -9.66
CA GLN A 41 -5.23 10.13 -9.19
C GLN A 41 -6.12 9.31 -10.13
N GLU A 42 -5.76 9.28 -11.42
CA GLU A 42 -6.47 8.56 -12.46
C GLU A 42 -5.79 7.23 -12.77
N HIS A 43 -6.60 6.19 -12.96
CA HIS A 43 -6.14 4.83 -13.14
C HIS A 43 -6.95 4.12 -14.24
N PRO A 44 -6.31 3.32 -15.11
CA PRO A 44 -7.05 2.46 -16.03
C PRO A 44 -8.03 1.54 -15.28
N PRO A 45 -9.17 1.18 -15.88
CA PRO A 45 -10.21 0.40 -15.18
C PRO A 45 -9.69 -0.88 -14.51
N GLU A 46 -8.76 -1.57 -15.16
CA GLU A 46 -8.25 -2.87 -14.70
C GLU A 46 -6.89 -2.80 -14.00
N ARG A 47 -6.32 -1.60 -13.80
CA ARG A 47 -4.94 -1.45 -13.32
C ARG A 47 -4.78 -0.23 -12.43
N TRP A 48 -3.97 -0.36 -11.39
CA TRP A 48 -3.49 0.79 -10.62
C TRP A 48 -2.09 1.18 -11.08
N ILE A 49 -1.88 2.45 -11.41
CA ILE A 49 -0.56 2.97 -11.72
C ILE A 49 0.25 3.02 -10.43
N GLY A 50 1.47 2.48 -10.45
CA GLY A 50 2.30 2.42 -9.26
C GLY A 50 3.74 2.07 -9.57
N VAL A 51 4.65 2.56 -8.72
CA VAL A 51 6.09 2.35 -8.87
C VAL A 51 6.56 1.28 -7.89
N LEU A 52 7.37 0.33 -8.37
CA LEU A 52 7.92 -0.75 -7.56
C LEU A 52 8.85 -0.17 -6.47
N ARG A 53 8.61 -0.55 -5.22
CA ARG A 53 9.36 -0.05 -4.06
C ARG A 53 10.05 -1.13 -3.27
N TYR A 54 9.42 -2.29 -3.08
CA TYR A 54 10.04 -3.39 -2.34
C TYR A 54 9.94 -4.69 -3.11
N THR A 55 11.03 -5.45 -3.06
CA THR A 55 11.15 -6.76 -3.70
C THR A 55 11.78 -7.77 -2.74
N PRO A 56 11.42 -9.05 -2.84
CA PRO A 56 12.04 -10.08 -2.02
C PRO A 56 13.55 -10.12 -2.24
N ASP A 57 14.31 -10.13 -1.14
CA ASP A 57 15.77 -10.26 -1.16
C ASP A 57 16.23 -11.03 0.09
N PRO A 58 16.25 -12.38 0.02
CA PRO A 58 16.67 -13.22 1.14
C PRO A 58 18.15 -13.06 1.53
N GLN A 59 19.00 -12.56 0.63
CA GLN A 59 20.44 -12.46 0.88
C GLN A 59 20.82 -11.15 1.56
N SER A 60 20.21 -10.03 1.13
CA SER A 60 20.62 -8.69 1.56
C SER A 60 19.47 -7.75 1.96
N GLY A 61 18.23 -8.24 2.02
CA GLY A 61 17.07 -7.44 2.43
C GLY A 61 17.12 -7.04 3.91
N ASP A 62 16.99 -5.74 4.19
CA ASP A 62 16.99 -5.16 5.54
C ASP A 62 15.58 -5.03 6.15
N ARG A 63 14.53 -5.27 5.35
CA ARG A 63 13.13 -5.16 5.78
C ARG A 63 12.52 -6.54 5.94
N ILE A 64 12.07 -6.85 7.16
CA ILE A 64 11.43 -8.12 7.47
C ILE A 64 9.92 -7.94 7.58
N LYS A 65 9.16 -8.71 6.80
CA LYS A 65 7.70 -8.84 6.96
C LYS A 65 7.34 -10.31 6.98
N GLN A 66 6.72 -10.76 8.07
CA GLN A 66 6.29 -12.16 8.26
C GLN A 66 7.42 -13.16 7.99
N GLY A 67 8.63 -12.86 8.49
CA GLY A 67 9.82 -13.71 8.33
C GLY A 67 10.50 -13.63 6.96
N ARG A 68 9.99 -12.87 6.00
CA ARG A 68 10.61 -12.68 4.68
C ARG A 68 11.37 -11.35 4.59
N ALA A 69 12.57 -11.42 4.04
CA ALA A 69 13.43 -10.26 3.81
C ALA A 69 13.14 -9.59 2.47
N TYR A 70 13.15 -8.26 2.47
CA TYR A 70 12.89 -7.40 1.33
C TYR A 70 13.96 -6.31 1.24
N ARG A 71 14.32 -5.94 0.00
CA ARG A 71 15.11 -4.75 -0.30
C ARG A 71 14.21 -3.62 -0.79
N ARG A 72 14.61 -2.38 -0.52
CA ARG A 72 13.96 -1.19 -1.10
C ARG A 72 14.67 -0.76 -2.38
N LEU A 73 13.92 -0.55 -3.45
CA LEU A 73 14.42 0.02 -4.71
C LEU A 73 14.19 1.53 -4.74
N TYR A 74 15.28 2.29 -4.85
CA TYR A 74 15.24 3.75 -4.74
C TYR A 74 15.12 4.43 -6.09
N ARG A 75 15.80 3.89 -7.10
CA ARG A 75 15.97 4.56 -8.40
C ARG A 75 15.14 3.88 -9.48
N PHE A 76 14.55 4.66 -10.38
CA PHE A 76 13.75 4.14 -11.48
C PHE A 76 14.51 3.13 -12.35
N ARG A 77 15.78 3.43 -12.69
CA ARG A 77 16.64 2.52 -13.46
C ARG A 77 16.86 1.16 -12.78
N GLU A 78 16.94 1.16 -11.45
CA GLU A 78 17.08 -0.07 -10.66
C GLU A 78 15.79 -0.89 -10.72
N GLN A 79 14.64 -0.25 -10.58
CA GLN A 79 13.32 -0.86 -10.69
C GLN A 79 13.13 -1.51 -12.08
N GLU A 80 13.43 -0.78 -13.16
CA GLU A 80 13.31 -1.29 -14.52
C GLU A 80 14.23 -2.48 -14.79
N LYS A 81 15.47 -2.43 -14.30
CA LYS A 81 16.43 -3.53 -14.41
C LYS A 81 15.97 -4.76 -13.63
N TRP A 82 15.45 -4.56 -12.42
CA TRP A 82 14.97 -5.63 -11.57
C TRP A 82 13.73 -6.33 -12.16
N MET A 83 12.80 -5.53 -12.70
CA MET A 83 11.55 -6.04 -13.29
C MET A 83 11.83 -6.92 -14.52
N GLY A 84 12.88 -6.60 -15.31
CA GLY A 84 13.37 -7.47 -16.38
C GLY A 84 12.27 -7.96 -17.33
N SER A 85 12.41 -9.19 -17.85
CA SER A 85 11.38 -9.87 -18.65
C SER A 85 10.42 -10.73 -17.82
N ALA A 86 10.77 -11.06 -16.58
CA ALA A 86 9.97 -11.93 -15.71
C ALA A 86 8.68 -11.26 -15.17
N TYR A 87 8.63 -9.94 -15.17
CA TYR A 87 7.57 -9.15 -14.54
C TYR A 87 6.87 -8.19 -15.52
N LEU A 88 6.82 -8.55 -16.81
CA LEU A 88 6.18 -7.75 -17.86
C LEU A 88 4.70 -7.46 -17.60
N GLN A 89 4.02 -8.33 -16.85
CA GLN A 89 2.62 -8.12 -16.43
C GLN A 89 2.42 -6.84 -15.60
N TYR A 90 3.49 -6.30 -15.00
CA TYR A 90 3.46 -5.05 -14.25
C TYR A 90 3.87 -3.82 -15.07
N ARG A 91 4.06 -3.98 -16.38
CA ARG A 91 4.23 -2.88 -17.34
C ARG A 91 2.99 -2.79 -18.22
N SER A 92 2.56 -1.57 -18.52
CA SER A 92 1.48 -1.31 -19.47
C SER A 92 1.77 -0.04 -20.25
N PHE A 93 1.54 -0.07 -21.55
CA PHE A 93 1.50 1.15 -22.33
C PHE A 93 0.30 1.98 -21.88
N ASP A 94 0.54 3.26 -21.63
CA ASP A 94 -0.47 4.24 -21.32
C ASP A 94 -0.65 5.16 -22.55
N PRO A 95 -1.84 5.19 -23.17
CA PRO A 95 -2.07 5.99 -24.38
C PRO A 95 -2.13 7.49 -24.10
N VAL A 96 -2.39 7.91 -22.85
CA VAL A 96 -2.46 9.33 -22.48
C VAL A 96 -1.05 9.91 -22.34
N PHE A 97 -0.15 9.18 -21.67
CA PHE A 97 1.25 9.58 -21.52
C PHE A 97 2.14 9.13 -22.68
N ASN A 98 1.59 8.37 -23.64
CA ASN A 98 2.30 7.81 -24.79
C ASN A 98 3.61 7.10 -24.40
N THR A 99 3.58 6.35 -23.30
CA THR A 99 4.75 5.67 -22.75
C THR A 99 4.36 4.42 -21.96
N THR A 100 5.32 3.53 -21.72
CA THR A 100 5.10 2.36 -20.86
C THR A 100 5.31 2.73 -19.40
N LEU A 101 4.27 2.56 -18.59
CA LEU A 101 4.29 2.81 -17.15
C LEU A 101 4.25 1.51 -16.36
N GLN A 102 4.82 1.57 -15.16
CA GLN A 102 4.59 0.53 -14.17
C GLN A 102 3.16 0.64 -13.63
N SER A 103 2.45 -0.48 -13.61
CA SER A 103 1.08 -0.57 -13.13
C SER A 103 0.76 -1.99 -12.73
N VAL A 104 -0.11 -2.15 -11.74
CA VAL A 104 -0.48 -3.44 -11.17
C VAL A 104 -1.88 -3.83 -11.66
N PRO A 105 -2.06 -4.98 -12.35
CA PRO A 105 -3.38 -5.50 -12.65
C PRO A 105 -4.16 -5.71 -11.35
N ARG A 106 -5.42 -5.25 -11.28
CA ARG A 106 -6.26 -5.38 -10.07
C ARG A 106 -6.33 -6.83 -9.59
N ARG A 107 -6.45 -7.79 -10.51
CA ARG A 107 -6.48 -9.24 -10.24
C ARG A 107 -5.22 -9.80 -9.57
N LEU A 108 -4.07 -9.11 -9.67
CA LEU A 108 -2.80 -9.54 -9.08
C LEU A 108 -2.53 -8.89 -7.73
N VAL A 109 -3.40 -7.99 -7.25
CA VAL A 109 -3.27 -7.40 -5.92
C VAL A 109 -3.76 -8.38 -4.87
N ARG A 110 -2.87 -8.71 -3.94
CA ARG A 110 -3.17 -9.49 -2.76
C ARG A 110 -3.74 -8.62 -1.65
N ARG A 111 -3.15 -7.43 -1.44
CA ARG A 111 -3.56 -6.50 -0.39
C ARG A 111 -3.31 -5.05 -0.78
N ILE A 112 -4.22 -4.17 -0.36
CA ILE A 112 -4.07 -2.72 -0.43
C ILE A 112 -3.76 -2.23 0.99
N TYR A 113 -2.74 -1.39 1.10
CA TYR A 113 -2.36 -0.73 2.34
C TYR A 113 -2.84 0.71 2.30
N ASP A 114 -3.96 0.94 2.98
CA ASP A 114 -4.48 2.27 3.25
C ASP A 114 -3.86 2.80 4.57
N PRO A 115 -3.04 3.88 4.52
CA PRO A 115 -2.45 4.46 5.71
C PRO A 115 -3.50 4.99 6.71
N ARG A 116 -4.71 5.35 6.25
CA ARG A 116 -5.81 5.86 7.09
C ARG A 116 -6.36 4.74 7.96
N LEU A 117 -6.65 3.58 7.37
CA LEU A 117 -7.09 2.40 8.10
C LEU A 117 -6.01 1.96 9.08
N ARG A 118 -4.75 1.93 8.64
CA ARG A 118 -3.63 1.57 9.51
C ARG A 118 -3.51 2.51 10.72
N LEU A 119 -3.69 3.82 10.53
CA LEU A 119 -3.65 4.78 11.63
C LEU A 119 -4.81 4.56 12.63
N GLN A 120 -6.01 4.24 12.14
CA GLN A 120 -7.15 3.89 12.99
C GLN A 120 -6.89 2.61 13.80
N GLU A 121 -6.33 1.58 13.17
CA GLU A 121 -5.93 0.35 13.85
C GLU A 121 -4.90 0.63 14.95
N ILE A 122 -3.90 1.46 14.67
CA ILE A 122 -2.91 1.87 15.68
C ILE A 122 -3.60 2.60 16.83
N ALA A 123 -4.52 3.53 16.54
CA ALA A 123 -5.25 4.25 17.58
C ALA A 123 -6.08 3.32 18.49
N GLY A 124 -6.70 2.29 17.92
CA GLY A 124 -7.49 1.30 18.66
C GLY A 124 -6.68 0.19 19.35
N ALA A 125 -5.39 0.04 19.05
CA ALA A 125 -4.55 -1.02 19.61
C ALA A 125 -4.21 -0.75 21.09
N GLY A 126 -4.25 -1.80 21.92
CA GLY A 126 -3.90 -1.71 23.35
C GLY A 126 -2.39 -1.69 23.63
N VAL A 127 -1.58 -2.29 22.76
CA VAL A 127 -0.11 -2.27 22.85
C VAL A 127 0.42 -1.67 21.55
N ARG A 128 1.32 -0.69 21.67
CA ARG A 128 1.93 0.03 20.55
C ARG A 128 3.44 0.06 20.71
N SER A 129 4.14 0.01 19.59
CA SER A 129 5.57 0.28 19.49
C SER A 129 5.84 1.80 19.58
N SER A 130 7.09 2.18 19.85
CA SER A 130 7.48 3.60 19.91
C SER A 130 7.15 4.36 18.63
N ILE A 131 7.39 3.76 17.46
CA ILE A 131 7.10 4.38 16.17
C ILE A 131 5.59 4.55 15.91
N GLU A 132 4.77 3.67 16.47
CA GLU A 132 3.31 3.77 16.38
C GLU A 132 2.78 4.88 17.29
N GLU A 133 3.34 5.03 18.48
CA GLU A 133 3.04 6.15 19.38
C GLU A 133 3.45 7.49 18.73
N ASP A 134 4.64 7.57 18.13
CA ASP A 134 5.11 8.75 17.41
C ASP A 134 4.19 9.11 16.23
N ALA A 135 3.73 8.11 15.47
CA ALA A 135 2.80 8.32 14.37
C ALA A 135 1.45 8.89 14.85
N LEU A 136 0.92 8.39 15.99
CA LEU A 136 -0.30 8.93 16.59
C LEU A 136 -0.10 10.34 17.14
N ALA A 137 1.02 10.59 17.82
CA ALA A 137 1.35 11.90 18.35
C ALA A 137 1.43 12.94 17.22
N PHE A 138 2.10 12.58 16.12
CA PHE A 138 2.19 13.42 14.94
C PHE A 138 0.81 13.66 14.30
N ALA A 139 -0.02 12.63 14.16
CA ALA A 139 -1.37 12.78 13.63
C ALA A 139 -2.25 13.71 14.50
N ARG A 140 -2.15 13.62 15.83
CA ARG A 140 -2.84 14.51 16.77
C ARG A 140 -2.35 15.94 16.66
N LEU A 141 -1.04 16.14 16.49
CA LEU A 141 -0.45 17.46 16.27
C LEU A 141 -1.01 18.10 15.00
N LEU A 142 -1.02 17.37 13.88
CA LEU A 142 -1.60 17.86 12.62
C LEU A 142 -3.09 18.25 12.78
N GLN A 143 -3.88 17.45 13.51
CA GLN A 143 -5.28 17.77 13.77
C GLN A 143 -5.43 19.07 14.55
N LYS A 144 -4.66 19.23 15.64
CA LYS A 144 -4.67 20.44 16.48
C LYS A 144 -4.35 21.69 15.67
N GLU A 145 -3.31 21.65 14.84
CA GLU A 145 -2.86 22.80 14.05
C GLU A 145 -3.77 23.09 12.84
N SER A 146 -4.49 22.07 12.34
CA SER A 146 -5.40 22.22 11.18
C SER A 146 -6.78 22.79 11.53
N GLY A 147 -7.07 23.06 12.82
CA GLY A 147 -8.35 23.63 13.26
C GLY A 147 -9.56 22.69 13.15
N ARG A 148 -9.37 21.39 12.87
CA ARG A 148 -10.46 20.40 12.83
C ARG A 148 -10.74 19.85 14.23
N ARG A 149 -11.90 20.16 14.81
CA ARG A 149 -12.41 19.57 16.08
C ARG A 149 -12.78 18.09 15.88
N THR A 150 -12.47 17.27 16.88
CA THR A 150 -12.87 15.85 16.95
C THR A 150 -14.37 15.70 17.22
N PRO A 151 -15.08 14.75 16.58
CA PRO A 151 -16.31 14.19 17.15
C PRO A 151 -15.93 13.43 18.43
N HIS A 152 -16.68 13.69 19.51
CA HIS A 152 -16.63 12.91 20.76
C HIS A 152 -17.27 11.53 20.58
#